data_AF-A0A8B6E2H1-F1
#
_entry.id   AF-A0A8B6E2H1-F1
#
_cell.length_a   1.000
_cell.length_b   1.000
_cell.length_c   1.000
_cell.angle_alpha   90.00
_cell.angle_beta   90.00
_cell.angle_gamma   90.00
#
_symmetry.space_group_name_H-M   'P 1'
#
loop_
_entity.id
_entity.type
_entity.pdbx_description
1 polymer ?
#
loop_
_entity_poly.entity_id
_entity_poly.type
_entity_poly.pdbx_seq_one_letter_code
_entity_poly.pdbx_strand_id
1 'polypeptide(L)'
;MIIQHRAGKKHINADGLSRIPDDIEACRNYRPDVNLEELPCGGCKFCTRARQQWQTFEEEVDFVVPLTIRRLVDDGSYNTNWTPSYSPVELHEEQMKDSDLKTLKRWIEDKYEPTKAELKLCSEVVRHFWSLRQQIQIKDNILLYKWEDPISPRLLFMTPKQMQKELLHGCHDVVSSGHMGQYKTLEKLKQIAVWLNMTQSCKLYVKSCTTCNLNKKSTRTARSKLGQYHAGFPMERVHMDILGPLPVTKTE
;
A
#
# COMPACT_ATOMS: atom_id res chain seq x y z
N MET A 1 -36.37 -20.69 -10.81
CA MET A 1 -34.94 -21.03 -10.98
C MET A 1 -34.46 -21.64 -9.66
N ILE A 2 -34.15 -22.95 -9.64
CA ILE A 2 -33.70 -23.63 -8.42
C ILE A 2 -32.18 -23.61 -8.43
N ILE A 3 -31.58 -22.84 -7.53
CA ILE A 3 -30.12 -22.77 -7.39
C ILE A 3 -29.67 -24.04 -6.67
N GLN A 4 -29.14 -25.01 -7.42
CA GLN A 4 -28.51 -26.19 -6.85
C GLN A 4 -27.04 -25.91 -6.55
N HIS A 5 -26.69 -25.88 -5.26
CA HIS A 5 -25.31 -25.77 -4.82
C HIS A 5 -24.59 -27.12 -5.01
N ARG A 6 -23.57 -27.15 -5.88
CA ARG A 6 -22.73 -28.32 -6.14
C ARG A 6 -21.40 -28.17 -5.39
N ALA A 7 -20.90 -29.25 -4.79
CA ALA A 7 -19.60 -29.22 -4.10
C ALA A 7 -18.47 -28.76 -5.05
N GLY A 8 -17.60 -27.86 -4.58
CA GLY A 8 -16.57 -27.19 -5.40
C GLY A 8 -15.64 -28.14 -6.17
N LYS A 9 -15.36 -29.35 -5.63
CA LYS A 9 -14.58 -30.40 -6.32
C LYS A 9 -15.21 -30.86 -7.65
N LYS A 10 -16.53 -30.70 -7.81
CA LYS A 10 -17.29 -31.08 -9.02
C LYS A 10 -17.55 -29.89 -9.96
N HIS A 11 -17.04 -28.70 -9.63
CA HIS A 11 -17.24 -27.46 -10.40
C HIS A 11 -15.97 -27.10 -11.17
N ILE A 12 -15.89 -27.56 -12.42
CA ILE A 12 -14.70 -27.41 -13.29
C ILE A 12 -14.50 -25.93 -13.69
N ASN A 13 -15.59 -25.16 -13.71
CA ASN A 13 -15.68 -23.76 -14.08
C ASN A 13 -15.52 -22.79 -12.88
N ALA A 14 -15.39 -23.31 -11.65
CA ALA A 14 -15.11 -22.47 -10.49
C ALA A 14 -13.59 -22.25 -10.35
N ASP A 15 -13.21 -21.03 -9.99
CA ASP A 15 -11.82 -20.63 -9.76
C ASP A 15 -11.19 -21.42 -8.60
N GLY A 16 -9.86 -21.38 -8.47
CA GLY A 16 -9.14 -22.14 -7.44
C GLY A 16 -9.58 -21.78 -6.01
N LEU A 17 -10.03 -20.53 -5.79
CA LEU A 17 -10.52 -20.05 -4.51
C LEU A 17 -11.84 -20.71 -4.11
N SER A 18 -12.76 -20.93 -5.06
CA SER A 18 -14.04 -21.61 -4.84
C SER A 18 -13.91 -23.12 -4.55
N ARG A 19 -12.72 -23.70 -4.71
CA ARG A 19 -12.46 -25.13 -4.48
C ARG A 19 -11.82 -25.42 -3.13
N ILE A 20 -11.39 -24.37 -2.41
CA ILE A 20 -10.87 -24.52 -1.04
C ILE A 20 -12.07 -24.87 -0.16
N PRO A 21 -12.11 -26.08 0.44
CA PRO A 21 -13.15 -26.42 1.40
C PRO A 21 -13.05 -25.42 2.55
N ASP A 22 -14.15 -24.75 2.90
CA ASP A 22 -14.18 -23.92 4.09
C ASP A 22 -14.39 -24.82 5.31
N ASP A 23 -13.31 -25.45 5.77
CA ASP A 23 -13.24 -26.33 6.93
C ASP A 23 -13.08 -25.56 8.25
N ILE A 24 -12.98 -24.23 8.18
CA ILE A 24 -12.81 -23.37 9.35
C ILE A 24 -14.17 -22.88 9.82
N GLU A 25 -14.60 -23.33 11.01
CA GLU A 25 -15.83 -22.84 11.62
C GLU A 25 -15.80 -21.32 11.84
N ALA A 26 -16.91 -20.67 11.53
CA ALA A 26 -17.07 -19.23 11.73
C ALA A 26 -16.93 -18.86 13.20
N CYS A 27 -16.01 -17.96 13.51
CA CYS A 27 -15.79 -17.50 14.88
C CYS A 27 -16.87 -16.49 15.28
N ARG A 28 -17.68 -16.83 16.28
CA ARG A 28 -18.71 -15.93 16.84
C ARG A 28 -18.15 -14.68 17.50
N ASN A 29 -16.87 -14.70 17.87
CA ASN A 29 -16.18 -13.58 18.51
C ASN A 29 -15.41 -12.72 17.51
N TYR A 30 -15.56 -12.95 16.19
CA TYR A 30 -14.90 -12.11 15.19
C TYR A 30 -15.46 -10.68 15.26
N ARG A 31 -14.56 -9.73 15.49
CA ARG A 31 -14.83 -8.30 15.45
C ARG A 31 -13.81 -7.65 14.52
N PRO A 32 -14.23 -7.09 13.37
CA PRO A 32 -13.30 -6.51 12.41
C PRO A 32 -12.57 -5.27 12.97
N ASP A 33 -13.17 -4.58 13.93
CA ASP A 33 -12.73 -3.34 14.58
C ASP A 33 -11.64 -3.52 15.66
N VAL A 34 -11.36 -4.75 16.06
CA VAL A 34 -10.43 -5.06 17.16
C VAL A 34 -9.18 -5.75 16.60
N ASN A 35 -7.99 -5.47 17.15
CA ASN A 35 -6.77 -6.19 16.75
C ASN A 35 -6.96 -7.68 17.01
N LEU A 36 -6.37 -8.54 16.14
CA LEU A 36 -6.53 -9.99 16.26
C LEU A 36 -6.17 -10.52 17.66
N GLU A 37 -5.14 -9.93 18.27
CA GLU A 37 -4.62 -10.26 19.61
C GLU A 37 -5.56 -9.84 20.75
N GLU A 38 -6.41 -8.83 20.52
CA GLU A 38 -7.36 -8.28 21.49
C GLU A 38 -8.75 -8.94 21.40
N LEU A 39 -8.96 -9.79 20.38
CA LEU A 39 -10.20 -10.54 20.26
C LEU A 39 -10.33 -11.55 21.42
N PRO A 40 -11.55 -11.83 21.92
CA PRO A 40 -11.76 -12.88 22.92
C PRO A 40 -11.29 -14.28 22.47
N CYS A 41 -11.10 -14.49 21.16
CA CYS A 41 -10.55 -15.72 20.59
C CYS A 41 -9.02 -15.70 20.39
N GLY A 42 -8.35 -14.59 20.69
CA GLY A 42 -6.90 -14.41 20.53
C GLY A 42 -6.39 -14.57 19.09
N GLY A 43 -7.21 -14.26 18.09
CA GLY A 43 -6.80 -14.34 16.68
C GLY A 43 -6.86 -15.76 16.10
N CYS A 44 -7.95 -16.49 16.35
CA CYS A 44 -8.15 -17.84 15.81
C CYS A 44 -8.02 -17.90 14.27
N LYS A 45 -7.87 -19.11 13.72
CA LYS A 45 -7.65 -19.34 12.27
C LYS A 45 -8.69 -18.64 11.39
N PHE A 46 -9.96 -18.63 11.81
CA PHE A 46 -11.03 -17.91 11.11
C PHE A 46 -10.77 -16.41 11.05
N CYS A 47 -10.56 -15.77 12.21
CA CYS A 47 -10.36 -14.32 12.32
C CYS A 47 -9.12 -13.87 11.54
N THR A 48 -8.03 -14.65 11.61
CA THR A 48 -6.79 -14.37 10.89
C THR A 48 -6.97 -14.48 9.38
N ARG A 49 -7.64 -15.53 8.89
CA ARG A 49 -7.96 -15.68 7.46
C ARG A 49 -8.89 -14.57 6.96
N ALA A 50 -9.93 -14.24 7.74
CA ALA A 50 -10.84 -13.15 7.42
C ALA A 50 -10.07 -11.82 7.30
N ARG A 51 -9.21 -11.49 8.27
CA ARG A 51 -8.37 -10.28 8.21
C ARG A 51 -7.48 -10.25 6.94
N GLN A 52 -6.81 -11.36 6.60
CA GLN A 52 -5.92 -11.44 5.43
C GLN A 52 -6.64 -11.28 4.08
N GLN A 53 -7.85 -11.86 3.95
CA GLN A 53 -8.63 -11.74 2.72
C GLN A 53 -9.04 -10.29 2.43
N TRP A 54 -9.50 -9.56 3.46
CA TRP A 54 -9.87 -8.15 3.33
C TRP A 54 -8.67 -7.21 3.25
N GLN A 55 -7.55 -7.55 3.91
CA GLN A 55 -6.31 -6.78 3.88
C GLN A 55 -5.76 -6.65 2.45
N THR A 56 -5.81 -7.71 1.64
CA THR A 56 -5.33 -7.66 0.25
C THR A 56 -6.10 -6.63 -0.58
N PHE A 57 -7.41 -6.51 -0.35
CA PHE A 57 -8.26 -5.54 -1.06
C PHE A 57 -8.01 -4.10 -0.59
N GLU A 58 -7.89 -3.88 0.72
CA GLU A 58 -7.55 -2.56 1.31
C GLU A 58 -6.14 -2.08 0.92
N GLU A 59 -5.21 -3.01 0.67
CA GLU A 59 -3.85 -2.73 0.22
C GLU A 59 -3.72 -2.45 -1.27
N GLU A 60 -4.71 -2.77 -2.09
CA GLU A 60 -4.70 -2.53 -3.54
C GLU A 60 -5.59 -1.36 -3.95
N VAL A 61 -6.64 -1.08 -3.18
CA VAL A 61 -7.60 -0.03 -3.50
C VAL A 61 -7.38 1.17 -2.58
N ASP A 62 -6.98 2.29 -3.18
CA ASP A 62 -6.65 3.54 -2.48
C ASP A 62 -7.84 4.11 -1.65
N PHE A 63 -9.09 3.68 -1.91
CA PHE A 63 -10.32 4.31 -1.40
C PHE A 63 -11.28 3.39 -0.61
N VAL A 64 -10.78 2.40 0.14
CA VAL A 64 -11.64 1.57 1.01
C VAL A 64 -11.76 2.18 2.41
N VAL A 65 -13.00 2.41 2.86
CA VAL A 65 -13.32 2.84 4.23
C VAL A 65 -13.94 1.64 4.97
N PRO A 66 -13.34 1.15 6.07
CA PRO A 66 -14.01 0.23 6.96
C PRO A 66 -15.24 0.91 7.59
N LEU A 67 -16.44 0.36 7.39
CA LEU A 67 -17.71 0.90 7.91
C LEU A 67 -17.78 0.95 9.45
N THR A 68 -16.74 0.51 10.15
CA THR A 68 -16.78 0.12 11.56
C THR A 68 -16.29 1.18 12.53
N ILE A 69 -15.78 2.33 12.09
CA ILE A 69 -15.24 3.33 13.02
C ILE A 69 -16.30 4.41 13.34
N ARG A 70 -16.80 4.41 14.58
CA ARG A 70 -17.73 5.44 15.10
C ARG A 70 -17.16 6.06 16.38
N ARG A 71 -16.41 7.17 16.26
CA ARG A 71 -16.44 8.29 17.24
C ARG A 71 -15.62 9.48 16.77
N LEU A 72 -16.22 10.67 16.95
CA LEU A 72 -15.85 11.97 16.40
C LEU A 72 -14.87 12.74 17.31
N VAL A 73 -13.91 13.43 16.70
CA VAL A 73 -13.53 14.82 17.05
C VAL A 73 -13.15 15.52 15.74
N ASP A 74 -13.86 16.62 15.45
CA ASP A 74 -13.67 17.48 14.26
C ASP A 74 -12.83 18.70 14.65
N ASP A 75 -11.78 19.00 13.90
CA ASP A 75 -11.06 20.28 13.98
C ASP A 75 -10.96 21.01 12.63
N GLY A 76 -11.54 20.48 11.54
CA GLY A 76 -11.59 21.15 10.22
C GLY A 76 -10.25 21.61 9.65
N SER A 77 -9.13 21.15 10.20
CA SER A 77 -7.78 21.62 9.87
C SER A 77 -7.17 20.71 8.81
N TYR A 78 -6.87 21.27 7.63
CA TYR A 78 -5.98 20.58 6.71
C TYR A 78 -4.57 20.84 7.20
N ASN A 79 -3.91 19.78 7.67
CA ASN A 79 -2.58 19.89 8.25
C ASN A 79 -1.61 20.32 7.14
N THR A 80 -1.23 21.60 7.10
CA THR A 80 -0.20 22.13 6.20
C THR A 80 1.21 21.79 6.68
N ASN A 81 1.37 21.14 7.85
CA ASN A 81 2.69 20.90 8.45
C ASN A 81 3.55 19.86 7.71
N TRP A 82 3.07 19.23 6.64
CA TRP A 82 3.90 18.36 5.80
C TRP A 82 4.59 19.12 4.66
N THR A 83 4.12 20.34 4.33
CA THR A 83 4.82 21.31 3.47
C THR A 83 5.14 22.60 4.24
N PRO A 84 5.95 22.59 5.30
CA PRO A 84 6.42 23.85 5.90
C PRO A 84 7.12 24.77 4.88
N SER A 85 7.57 24.19 3.76
CA SER A 85 8.32 24.85 2.69
C SER A 85 7.45 25.49 1.60
N TYR A 86 6.15 25.17 1.48
CA TYR A 86 5.30 25.69 0.41
C TYR A 86 4.16 26.55 0.96
N SER A 87 4.05 27.74 0.40
CA SER A 87 2.89 28.61 0.57
C SER A 87 1.69 28.11 -0.23
N PRO A 88 0.45 28.48 0.15
CA PRO A 88 -0.74 28.13 -0.62
C PRO A 88 -0.68 28.57 -2.10
N VAL A 89 -0.01 29.69 -2.38
CA VAL A 89 0.17 30.21 -3.74
C VAL A 89 1.05 29.29 -4.57
N GLU A 90 2.19 28.84 -4.01
CA GLU A 90 3.09 27.92 -4.71
C GLU A 90 2.42 26.57 -4.96
N LEU A 91 1.65 26.05 -3.99
CA LEU A 91 0.87 24.82 -4.16
C LEU A 91 -0.15 24.96 -5.31
N HIS A 92 -0.84 26.10 -5.38
CA HIS A 92 -1.74 26.40 -6.48
C HIS A 92 -1.00 26.44 -7.83
N GLU A 93 0.14 27.14 -7.90
CA GLU A 93 0.95 27.22 -9.12
C GLU A 93 1.42 25.85 -9.60
N GLU A 94 1.88 24.98 -8.69
CA GLU A 94 2.26 23.61 -9.01
C GLU A 94 1.08 22.78 -9.53
N GLN A 95 -0.12 22.93 -8.95
CA GLN A 95 -1.32 22.29 -9.49
C GLN A 95 -1.67 22.80 -10.89
N MET A 96 -1.44 24.08 -11.19
CA MET A 96 -1.74 24.66 -12.51
C MET A 96 -0.73 24.26 -13.59
N LYS A 97 0.47 23.82 -13.20
CA LYS A 97 1.43 23.18 -14.11
C LYS A 97 0.98 21.77 -14.54
N ASP A 98 0.16 21.09 -13.73
CA ASP A 98 -0.40 19.79 -14.07
C ASP A 98 -1.65 19.92 -14.94
N SER A 99 -1.59 19.43 -16.18
CA SER A 99 -2.68 19.49 -17.16
C SER A 99 -3.96 18.81 -16.69
N ASP A 100 -3.84 17.72 -15.93
CA ASP A 100 -4.98 16.93 -15.47
C ASP A 100 -5.72 17.70 -14.37
N LEU A 101 -4.98 18.20 -13.38
CA LEU A 101 -5.55 18.97 -12.26
C LEU A 101 -6.08 20.33 -12.74
N LYS A 102 -5.39 21.00 -13.66
CA LYS A 102 -5.87 22.25 -14.27
C LYS A 102 -7.22 22.06 -14.97
N THR A 103 -7.39 20.94 -15.69
CA THR A 103 -8.65 20.63 -16.37
C THR A 103 -9.77 20.41 -15.36
N LEU A 104 -9.51 19.64 -14.30
CA LEU A 104 -10.46 19.38 -13.21
C LEU A 104 -10.87 20.67 -12.50
N LYS A 105 -9.89 21.53 -12.16
CA LYS A 105 -10.15 22.82 -11.49
C LYS A 105 -11.10 23.68 -12.31
N ARG A 106 -10.77 23.87 -13.60
CA ARG A 106 -11.59 24.63 -14.53
C ARG A 106 -13.02 24.10 -14.59
N TRP A 107 -13.20 22.79 -14.75
CA TRP A 107 -14.54 22.20 -14.82
C TRP A 107 -15.36 22.40 -13.54
N ILE A 108 -14.71 22.32 -12.38
CA ILE A 108 -15.37 22.55 -11.08
C ILE A 108 -15.74 24.02 -10.90
N GLU A 109 -14.83 24.95 -11.22
CA GLU A 109 -15.06 26.40 -11.11
C GLU A 109 -16.16 26.87 -12.06
N ASP A 110 -16.10 26.43 -13.31
CA ASP A 110 -17.06 26.79 -14.36
C ASP A 110 -18.40 26.05 -14.22
N LYS A 111 -18.51 25.13 -13.24
CA LYS A 111 -19.64 24.19 -13.09
C LYS A 111 -19.98 23.45 -14.38
N TYR A 112 -18.95 23.14 -15.16
CA TYR A 112 -19.09 22.51 -16.45
C TYR A 112 -19.25 21.00 -16.29
N GLU A 113 -20.26 20.43 -16.96
CA GLU A 113 -20.47 18.98 -17.01
C GLU A 113 -20.01 18.42 -18.37
N PRO A 114 -18.86 17.71 -18.43
CA PRO A 114 -18.37 17.09 -19.65
C PRO A 114 -19.27 15.93 -20.07
N THR A 115 -19.45 15.78 -21.37
CA THR A 115 -20.16 14.66 -21.98
C THR A 115 -19.38 13.35 -21.80
N LYS A 116 -20.08 12.22 -21.94
CA LYS A 116 -19.43 10.89 -21.89
C LYS A 116 -18.36 10.70 -22.97
N ALA A 117 -18.50 11.37 -24.12
CA ALA A 117 -17.52 11.32 -25.20
C ALA A 117 -16.24 12.10 -24.83
N GLU A 118 -16.39 13.30 -24.27
CA GLU A 118 -15.26 14.11 -23.80
C GLU A 118 -14.50 13.40 -22.68
N LEU A 119 -15.21 12.85 -21.69
CA LEU A 119 -14.58 12.10 -20.60
C LEU A 119 -13.74 10.92 -21.11
N LYS A 120 -14.20 10.19 -22.13
CA LYS A 120 -13.44 9.07 -22.71
C LYS A 120 -12.13 9.50 -23.38
N LEU A 121 -12.06 10.73 -23.88
CA LEU A 121 -10.86 11.31 -24.49
C LEU A 121 -9.88 11.87 -23.44
N CYS A 122 -10.33 12.07 -22.21
CA CYS A 122 -9.49 12.55 -21.12
C CYS A 122 -8.57 11.46 -20.53
N SER A 123 -7.53 11.92 -19.83
CA SER A 123 -6.63 11.05 -19.09
C SER A 123 -7.38 10.23 -18.03
N GLU A 124 -6.76 9.13 -17.60
CA GLU A 124 -7.30 8.30 -16.52
C GLU A 124 -7.45 9.08 -15.22
N VAL A 125 -6.52 10.00 -14.92
CA VAL A 125 -6.55 10.87 -13.74
C VAL A 125 -7.80 11.73 -13.74
N VAL A 126 -8.08 12.42 -14.86
CA VAL A 126 -9.27 13.26 -14.99
C VAL A 126 -10.54 12.41 -14.88
N ARG A 127 -10.62 11.27 -15.58
CA ARG A 127 -11.79 10.38 -15.49
C ARG A 127 -12.04 9.89 -14.07
N HIS A 128 -10.99 9.47 -13.38
CA HIS A 128 -11.06 8.95 -12.01
C HIS A 128 -11.56 10.02 -11.05
N PHE A 129 -10.88 11.16 -10.97
CA PHE A 129 -11.27 12.23 -10.04
C PHE A 129 -12.58 12.90 -10.42
N TRP A 130 -12.94 12.96 -11.71
CA TRP A 130 -14.26 13.43 -12.12
C TRP A 130 -15.39 12.51 -11.62
N SER A 131 -15.17 11.20 -11.59
CA SER A 131 -16.14 10.27 -11.00
C SER A 131 -16.37 10.54 -9.52
N LEU A 132 -15.34 11.05 -8.83
CA LEU A 132 -15.33 11.42 -7.41
C LEU A 132 -15.55 12.93 -7.17
N ARG A 133 -16.01 13.69 -8.17
CA ARG A 133 -16.09 15.16 -8.12
C ARG A 133 -16.85 15.74 -6.92
N GLN A 134 -17.81 15.00 -6.37
CA GLN A 134 -18.57 15.41 -5.17
C GLN A 134 -17.69 15.53 -3.92
N GLN A 135 -16.58 14.80 -3.89
CA GLN A 135 -15.60 14.82 -2.81
C GLN A 135 -14.48 15.85 -3.08
N ILE A 136 -14.48 16.55 -4.22
CA ILE A 136 -13.44 17.55 -4.52
C ILE A 136 -13.91 18.91 -4.01
N GLN A 137 -13.00 19.62 -3.34
CA GLN A 137 -13.24 20.97 -2.81
C GLN A 137 -12.09 21.89 -3.24
N ILE A 138 -12.42 23.15 -3.50
CA ILE A 138 -11.42 24.20 -3.74
C ILE A 138 -11.37 25.07 -2.48
N LYS A 139 -10.19 25.15 -1.86
CA LYS A 139 -9.93 26.02 -0.71
C LYS A 139 -8.63 26.76 -0.95
N ASP A 140 -8.62 28.08 -0.74
CA ASP A 140 -7.44 28.92 -0.97
C ASP A 140 -6.84 28.75 -2.39
N ASN A 141 -7.71 28.57 -3.40
CA ASN A 141 -7.38 28.23 -4.80
C ASN A 141 -6.71 26.87 -5.04
N ILE A 142 -6.60 26.03 -4.02
CA ILE A 142 -6.01 24.69 -4.09
C ILE A 142 -7.12 23.65 -4.24
N LEU A 143 -6.93 22.70 -5.16
CA LEU A 143 -7.74 21.50 -5.28
C LEU A 143 -7.41 20.52 -4.14
N LEU A 144 -8.40 20.23 -3.32
CA LEU A 144 -8.35 19.29 -2.21
C LEU A 144 -9.38 18.18 -2.42
N TYR A 145 -9.03 16.98 -2.01
CA TYR A 145 -9.94 15.85 -1.97
C TYR A 145 -10.41 15.64 -0.53
N LYS A 146 -11.71 15.73 -0.32
CA LYS A 146 -12.38 15.42 0.94
C LYS A 146 -12.47 13.90 1.08
N TRP A 147 -11.54 13.37 1.85
CA TRP A 147 -11.60 11.99 2.32
C TRP A 147 -12.59 11.91 3.48
N GLU A 148 -13.71 11.23 3.23
CA GLU A 148 -14.76 10.99 4.22
C GLU A 148 -14.36 9.78 5.08
N ASP A 149 -13.48 10.02 6.05
CA ASP A 149 -13.23 9.07 7.11
C ASP A 149 -14.39 9.10 8.11
N PRO A 150 -14.86 7.93 8.59
CA PRO A 150 -15.83 7.87 9.67
C PRO A 150 -15.37 8.55 10.97
N ILE A 151 -14.06 8.66 11.20
CA ILE A 151 -13.47 9.30 12.39
C ILE A 151 -13.42 10.82 12.24
N SER A 152 -12.74 11.29 11.20
CA SER A 152 -12.53 12.71 10.93
C SER A 152 -12.43 12.95 9.42
N PRO A 153 -13.29 13.81 8.85
CA PRO A 153 -13.14 14.18 7.47
C PRO A 153 -11.79 14.87 7.29
N ARG A 154 -11.03 14.44 6.29
CA ARG A 154 -9.70 14.98 6.00
C ARG A 154 -9.68 15.58 4.62
N LEU A 155 -9.04 16.74 4.49
CA LEU A 155 -8.77 17.35 3.20
C LEU A 155 -7.36 16.95 2.77
N LEU A 156 -7.28 16.16 1.71
CA LEU A 156 -6.05 15.66 1.14
C LEU A 156 -5.64 16.52 -0.05
N PHE A 157 -4.37 16.88 -0.13
CA PHE A 157 -3.86 17.65 -1.26
C PHE A 157 -3.86 16.80 -2.54
N MET A 158 -4.59 17.25 -3.56
CA MET A 158 -4.55 16.62 -4.87
C MET A 158 -3.19 16.91 -5.51
N THR A 159 -2.33 15.89 -5.52
CA THR A 159 -0.90 16.08 -5.73
C THR A 159 -0.54 16.06 -7.23
N PRO A 160 0.04 17.14 -7.78
CA PRO A 160 0.53 17.15 -9.16
C PRO A 160 1.71 16.19 -9.34
N LYS A 161 1.88 15.63 -10.55
CA LYS A 161 2.89 14.59 -10.81
C LYS A 161 4.31 14.97 -10.38
N GLN A 162 4.67 16.25 -10.50
CA GLN A 162 6.02 16.74 -10.18
C GLN A 162 6.33 16.67 -8.68
N MET A 163 5.32 16.86 -7.82
CA MET A 163 5.48 16.87 -6.36
C MET A 163 5.40 15.46 -5.73
N GLN A 164 4.88 14.46 -6.45
CA GLN A 164 4.67 13.11 -5.89
C GLN A 164 5.96 12.49 -5.34
N LYS A 165 7.10 12.67 -6.04
CA LYS A 165 8.40 12.12 -5.62
C LYS A 165 8.90 12.77 -4.33
N GLU A 166 8.71 14.08 -4.21
CA GLU A 166 9.10 14.83 -3.02
C GLU A 166 8.27 14.40 -1.81
N LEU A 167 6.97 14.22 -2.00
CA LEU A 167 6.06 13.70 -0.99
C LEU A 167 6.44 12.31 -0.49
N LEU A 168 6.74 11.41 -1.43
CA LEU A 168 7.25 10.07 -1.13
C LEU A 168 8.54 10.12 -0.31
N HIS A 169 9.47 10.99 -0.71
CA HIS A 169 10.73 11.21 0.01
C HIS A 169 10.50 11.75 1.42
N GLY A 170 9.63 12.75 1.58
CA GLY A 170 9.25 13.31 2.89
C GLY A 170 8.71 12.25 3.86
N CYS A 171 7.90 11.33 3.34
CA CYS A 171 7.27 10.27 4.14
C CYS A 171 8.17 9.05 4.39
N HIS A 172 9.28 8.89 3.67
CA HIS A 172 10.12 7.69 3.75
C HIS A 172 11.56 7.99 4.22
N ASP A 173 12.24 8.94 3.61
CA ASP A 173 13.69 9.15 3.73
C ASP A 173 14.08 10.14 4.82
N VAL A 174 13.17 11.03 5.22
CA VAL A 174 13.43 11.98 6.31
C VAL A 174 13.77 11.22 7.60
N VAL A 175 14.70 11.74 8.40
CA VAL A 175 15.18 11.09 9.63
C VAL A 175 14.03 10.74 10.59
N SER A 176 13.03 11.62 10.73
CA SER A 176 11.81 11.37 11.52
C SER A 176 10.93 10.24 10.95
N SER A 177 11.09 9.92 9.68
CA SER A 177 10.38 8.85 8.98
C SER A 177 11.10 7.52 8.98
N GLY A 178 12.40 7.48 9.24
CA GLY A 178 13.14 6.26 9.59
C GLY A 178 13.10 5.11 8.58
N HIS A 179 12.93 5.40 7.28
CA HIS A 179 12.88 4.39 6.21
C HIS A 179 11.87 3.26 6.47
N MET A 180 10.69 3.62 6.98
CA MET A 180 9.65 2.64 7.33
C MET A 180 9.20 1.81 6.11
N GLY A 181 8.65 0.63 6.40
CA GLY A 181 8.10 -0.25 5.37
C GLY A 181 6.91 0.37 4.63
N GLN A 182 6.57 -0.25 3.49
CA GLN A 182 5.54 0.23 2.54
C GLN A 182 4.24 0.65 3.22
N TYR A 183 3.71 -0.18 4.12
CA TYR A 183 2.46 0.08 4.83
C TYR A 183 2.50 1.39 5.63
N LYS A 184 3.53 1.58 6.47
CA LYS A 184 3.66 2.76 7.32
C LYS A 184 3.94 4.04 6.52
N THR A 185 4.70 3.94 5.43
CA THR A 185 4.92 5.07 4.51
C THR A 185 3.62 5.46 3.82
N LEU A 186 2.83 4.48 3.37
CA LEU A 186 1.53 4.73 2.76
C LEU A 186 0.54 5.35 3.75
N GLU A 187 0.51 4.87 5.00
CA GLU A 187 -0.35 5.41 6.05
C GLU A 187 -0.08 6.90 6.30
N LYS A 188 1.20 7.31 6.32
CA LYS A 188 1.59 8.72 6.39
C LYS A 188 1.12 9.52 5.16
N LEU A 189 1.32 8.98 3.95
CA LEU A 189 0.88 9.65 2.72
C LEU A 189 -0.64 9.85 2.67
N LYS A 190 -1.41 8.83 3.06
CA LYS A 190 -2.88 8.86 3.13
C LYS A 190 -3.42 9.92 4.12
N GLN A 191 -2.59 10.48 4.99
CA GLN A 191 -2.99 11.56 5.89
C GLN A 191 -2.94 12.95 5.24
N ILE A 192 -2.18 13.11 4.15
CA ILE A 192 -1.79 14.43 3.64
C ILE A 192 -2.09 14.66 2.16
N ALA A 193 -2.06 13.61 1.35
CA ALA A 193 -2.04 13.71 -0.10
C ALA A 193 -2.88 12.63 -0.77
N VAL A 194 -3.29 12.90 -2.01
CA VAL A 194 -3.95 11.93 -2.88
C VAL A 194 -3.52 12.11 -4.33
N TRP A 195 -3.32 11.00 -5.03
CA TRP A 195 -3.22 10.94 -6.49
C TRP A 195 -3.62 9.54 -6.96
N LEU A 196 -3.88 9.39 -8.26
CA LEU A 196 -4.23 8.09 -8.85
C LEU A 196 -3.05 7.11 -8.72
N ASN A 197 -3.32 5.88 -8.25
CA ASN A 197 -2.33 4.83 -8.04
C ASN A 197 -1.27 5.17 -6.97
N MET A 198 -1.65 5.94 -5.95
CA MET A 198 -0.75 6.36 -4.87
C MET A 198 -0.12 5.18 -4.14
N THR A 199 -0.91 4.15 -3.84
CA THR A 199 -0.38 2.93 -3.20
C THR A 199 0.69 2.25 -4.05
N GLN A 200 0.49 2.16 -5.37
CA GLN A 200 1.47 1.55 -6.26
C GLN A 200 2.75 2.40 -6.34
N SER A 201 2.63 3.73 -6.44
CA SER A 201 3.78 4.64 -6.42
C SER A 201 4.58 4.49 -5.11
N CYS A 202 3.90 4.41 -3.97
CA CYS A 202 4.53 4.17 -2.66
C CYS A 202 5.25 2.82 -2.59
N LYS A 203 4.59 1.74 -3.01
CA LYS A 203 5.17 0.38 -3.04
C LYS A 203 6.45 0.35 -3.88
N LEU A 204 6.42 0.93 -5.07
CA LEU A 204 7.57 1.00 -5.97
C LEU A 204 8.70 1.84 -5.38
N TYR A 205 8.38 3.00 -4.81
CA TYR A 205 9.35 3.89 -4.19
C TYR A 205 10.14 3.19 -3.08
N VAL A 206 9.44 2.63 -2.08
CA VAL A 206 10.07 1.93 -0.95
C VAL A 206 10.82 0.67 -1.39
N LYS A 207 10.33 -0.02 -2.44
CA LYS A 207 11.03 -1.18 -3.02
C LYS A 207 12.33 -0.78 -3.72
N SER A 208 12.38 0.41 -4.31
CA SER A 208 13.57 0.95 -4.99
C SER A 208 14.58 1.61 -4.04
N CYS A 209 14.23 1.82 -2.76
CA CYS A 209 15.12 2.46 -1.79
C CYS A 209 16.40 1.64 -1.55
N THR A 210 17.55 2.25 -1.84
CA THR A 210 18.88 1.64 -1.68
C THR A 210 19.21 1.35 -0.21
N THR A 211 18.95 2.31 0.68
CA THR A 211 19.16 2.17 2.14
C THR A 211 18.35 1.00 2.70
N CYS A 212 17.09 0.87 2.32
CA CYS A 212 16.27 -0.28 2.73
C CYS A 212 16.81 -1.59 2.16
N ASN A 213 17.18 -1.63 0.88
CA ASN A 213 17.63 -2.85 0.22
C ASN A 213 18.97 -3.36 0.77
N LEU A 214 19.87 -2.47 1.21
CA LEU A 214 21.13 -2.84 1.85
C LEU A 214 20.94 -3.39 3.27
N ASN A 215 19.97 -2.85 4.02
CA ASN A 215 19.76 -3.20 5.43
C ASN A 215 18.75 -4.33 5.66
N LYS A 216 17.87 -4.61 4.68
CA LYS A 216 16.85 -5.66 4.81
C LYS A 216 17.49 -7.04 4.81
N LYS A 217 17.14 -7.85 5.82
CA LYS A 217 17.46 -9.27 5.84
C LYS A 217 16.74 -9.99 4.70
N SER A 218 17.45 -10.89 4.03
CA SER A 218 16.85 -11.77 3.03
C SER A 218 15.72 -12.57 3.66
N THR A 219 14.53 -12.51 3.06
CA THR A 219 13.39 -13.39 3.39
C THR A 219 13.51 -14.75 2.70
N ARG A 220 14.44 -14.92 1.77
CA ARG A 220 14.72 -16.24 1.17
C ARG A 220 15.35 -17.12 2.23
N THR A 221 14.64 -18.18 2.57
CA THR A 221 15.20 -19.31 3.29
C THR A 221 16.31 -19.94 2.44
N ALA A 222 17.35 -20.41 3.12
CA ALA A 222 18.37 -21.21 2.46
C ALA A 222 17.69 -22.38 1.74
N ARG A 223 18.09 -22.64 0.49
CA ARG A 223 17.66 -23.87 -0.21
C ARG A 223 18.10 -25.06 0.64
N SER A 224 17.36 -26.17 0.53
CA SER A 224 17.74 -27.43 1.19
C SER A 224 19.21 -27.71 0.93
N LYS A 225 19.93 -28.18 1.96
CA LYS A 225 21.33 -28.58 1.81
C LYS A 225 21.43 -29.56 0.64
N LEU A 226 22.47 -29.40 -0.19
CA LEU A 226 22.80 -30.43 -1.17
C LEU A 226 23.00 -31.75 -0.41
N GLY A 227 22.43 -32.83 -0.94
CA GLY A 227 22.60 -34.16 -0.37
C GLY A 227 24.07 -34.55 -0.37
N GLN A 228 24.52 -35.23 0.67
CA GLN A 228 25.83 -35.85 0.67
C GLN A 228 25.78 -37.09 -0.23
N TYR A 229 26.76 -37.25 -1.11
CA TYR A 229 26.90 -38.43 -1.95
C TYR A 229 28.10 -39.23 -1.45
N HIS A 230 27.90 -40.50 -1.14
CA HIS A 230 28.94 -41.38 -0.63
C HIS A 230 29.95 -41.75 -1.74
N ALA A 231 31.24 -41.84 -1.39
CA ALA A 231 32.19 -42.55 -2.24
C ALA A 231 31.87 -44.05 -2.16
N GLY A 232 31.68 -44.69 -3.32
CA GLY A 232 31.48 -46.14 -3.44
C GLY A 232 32.77 -46.94 -3.29
N PHE A 233 33.93 -46.33 -3.57
CA PHE A 233 35.24 -47.00 -3.43
C PHE A 233 36.32 -46.06 -2.88
N PRO A 234 37.39 -46.60 -2.23
CA PRO A 234 38.54 -45.79 -1.79
C PRO A 234 39.14 -44.97 -2.92
N MET A 235 39.57 -43.74 -2.62
CA MET A 235 40.15 -42.79 -3.60
C MET A 235 39.21 -42.32 -4.73
N GLU A 236 37.92 -42.67 -4.70
CA GLU A 236 36.95 -42.15 -5.68
C GLU A 236 36.76 -40.62 -5.57
N ARG A 237 36.91 -40.06 -4.35
CA ARG A 237 36.81 -38.62 -4.09
C ARG A 237 37.79 -38.17 -3.02
N VAL A 238 38.50 -37.08 -3.30
CA VAL A 238 39.44 -36.43 -2.38
C VAL A 238 39.04 -34.97 -2.24
N HIS A 239 38.76 -34.55 -1.00
CA HIS A 239 38.56 -33.14 -0.66
C HIS A 239 39.86 -32.63 -0.05
N MET A 240 40.40 -31.54 -0.58
CA MET A 240 41.59 -30.88 -0.04
C MET A 240 41.18 -29.49 0.45
N ASP A 241 41.65 -29.12 1.63
CA ASP A 241 41.48 -27.78 2.17
C ASP A 241 42.83 -27.27 2.67
N ILE A 242 43.06 -25.97 2.56
CA ILE A 242 44.32 -25.34 2.95
C ILE A 242 44.11 -24.70 4.31
N LEU A 243 44.79 -25.24 5.32
CA LEU A 243 44.80 -24.65 6.65
C LEU A 243 45.86 -23.55 6.74
N GLY A 244 45.47 -22.34 7.14
CA GLY A 244 46.43 -21.29 7.40
C GLY A 244 45.83 -19.92 7.77
N PRO A 245 46.69 -18.98 8.20
CA PRO A 245 48.14 -19.14 8.38
C PRO A 245 48.51 -19.89 9.68
N LEU A 246 49.52 -20.76 9.60
CA LEU A 246 50.06 -21.50 10.74
C LEU A 246 51.24 -20.74 11.38
N PRO A 247 51.51 -20.93 12.69
CA PRO A 247 52.66 -20.30 13.34
C PRO A 247 53.97 -20.77 12.71
N VAL A 248 54.88 -19.83 12.47
CA VAL A 248 56.24 -20.14 11.99
C VAL A 248 57.05 -20.70 13.14
N THR A 249 57.67 -21.87 12.94
CA THR A 249 58.57 -22.47 13.92
C THR A 249 59.74 -21.51 14.18
N LYS A 250 60.02 -21.20 15.44
CA LYS A 250 61.20 -20.42 15.81
C LYS A 250 62.43 -21.31 15.61
N THR A 251 63.36 -20.87 14.76
CA THR A 251 64.71 -21.44 14.69
C THR A 251 65.50 -20.98 15.92
N GLU A 252 65.95 -21.92 16.75
CA GLU A 252 66.96 -21.69 17.79
C GLU A 252 68.37 -21.56 17.18
#